data_AF-A0A354MBT6-F1
#
_entry.id   AF-A0A354MBT6-F1
#
_cell.length_a   1.000
_cell.length_b   1.000
_cell.length_c   1.000
_cell.angle_alpha   90.00
_cell.angle_beta   90.00
_cell.angle_gamma   90.00
#
_symmetry.space_group_name_H-M   'P 1'
#
loop_
_entity.id
_entity.type
_entity.pdbx_description
1 polymer ?
#
loop_
_entity_poly.entity_id
_entity_poly.type
_entity_poly.pdbx_seq_one_letter_code
_entity_poly.pdbx_strand_id
1 'polypeptide(L)'
;MVFTRPNGKYVGRNILNYPFKIIHKELGIENCRFYDLRGSYATINLRNGTEIRDVADILGHKYIETTENFYISSTDENKKDVSNVFDSLMSSETIDNIIKYEIAY
;
A
#
# COMPACT_ATOMS: atom_id res chain seq x y z
N MET A 1 -0.71 -3.49 28.07
CA MET A 1 -1.46 -4.24 27.04
C MET A 1 -2.89 -3.70 27.02
N VAL A 2 -3.36 -3.18 25.88
CA VAL A 2 -4.55 -2.32 25.81
C VAL A 2 -5.88 -3.10 25.67
N PHE A 3 -5.84 -4.33 25.15
CA PHE A 3 -7.05 -5.14 24.91
C PHE A 3 -7.26 -6.20 26.01
N THR A 4 -8.20 -5.94 26.92
CA THR A 4 -8.60 -6.85 27.99
C THR A 4 -10.12 -6.98 28.04
N ARG A 5 -10.62 -8.07 28.62
CA ARG A 5 -12.03 -8.16 29.00
C ARG A 5 -12.33 -7.14 30.12
N PRO A 6 -13.60 -6.81 30.39
CA PRO A 6 -13.97 -5.95 31.52
C PRO A 6 -13.43 -6.44 32.88
N ASN A 7 -13.18 -7.76 33.01
CA ASN A 7 -12.57 -8.37 34.20
C ASN A 7 -11.03 -8.41 34.18
N GLY A 8 -10.38 -7.63 33.30
CA GLY A 8 -8.92 -7.51 33.20
C GLY A 8 -8.20 -8.70 32.57
N LYS A 9 -8.91 -9.80 32.25
CA LYS A 9 -8.27 -10.98 31.63
C LYS A 9 -7.84 -10.68 30.19
N TYR A 10 -6.66 -11.20 29.83
CA TYR A 10 -6.17 -11.19 28.47
C TYR A 10 -7.17 -11.83 27.52
N VAL A 11 -7.30 -11.22 26.36
CA VAL A 11 -8.14 -11.72 25.29
C VAL A 11 -7.25 -12.34 24.22
N GLY A 12 -7.44 -13.63 23.96
CA GLY A 12 -6.68 -14.32 22.92
C GLY A 12 -6.83 -13.68 21.53
N ARG A 13 -5.80 -13.85 20.70
CA ARG A 13 -5.69 -13.27 19.34
C ARG A 13 -6.94 -13.41 18.47
N ASN A 14 -7.68 -14.50 18.60
CA ASN A 14 -8.80 -14.81 17.71
C ASN A 14 -10.12 -14.11 18.05
N ILE A 15 -10.19 -13.30 19.11
CA ILE A 15 -11.46 -12.66 19.48
C ILE A 15 -11.99 -11.74 18.38
N LEU A 16 -11.11 -11.12 17.60
CA LEU A 16 -11.47 -10.15 16.57
C LEU A 16 -12.03 -10.84 15.32
N ASN A 17 -11.75 -12.14 15.12
CA ASN A 17 -12.18 -12.86 13.93
C ASN A 17 -13.70 -12.98 13.84
N TYR A 18 -14.39 -13.20 14.96
CA TYR A 18 -15.85 -13.33 14.98
C TYR A 18 -16.59 -12.02 14.66
N PRO A 19 -16.34 -10.89 15.36
CA PRO A 19 -16.97 -9.62 15.01
C PRO A 19 -16.57 -9.15 13.61
N PHE A 20 -15.31 -9.37 13.19
CA PHE A 20 -14.90 -9.06 11.83
C PHE A 20 -15.67 -9.88 10.80
N LYS A 21 -15.91 -11.18 11.07
CA LYS A 21 -16.71 -12.06 10.21
C LYS A 21 -18.12 -11.50 9.95
N ILE A 22 -18.74 -10.95 10.98
CA ILE A 22 -20.06 -10.31 10.86
C ILE A 22 -19.92 -9.06 10.00
N ILE A 23 -18.99 -8.16 10.33
CA ILE A 23 -18.81 -6.88 9.64
C ILE A 23 -18.57 -7.07 8.13
N HIS A 24 -17.60 -7.90 7.73
CA HIS A 24 -17.28 -8.04 6.31
C HIS A 24 -18.42 -8.71 5.54
N LYS A 25 -19.20 -9.59 6.18
CA LYS A 25 -20.39 -10.21 5.58
C LYS A 25 -21.50 -9.18 5.35
N GLU A 26 -21.80 -8.35 6.35
CA GLU A 26 -22.82 -7.29 6.23
C GLU A 26 -22.43 -6.23 5.19
N LEU A 27 -21.13 -5.99 5.00
CA LEU A 27 -20.60 -5.10 3.95
C LEU A 27 -20.54 -5.75 2.56
N GLY A 28 -20.92 -7.03 2.41
CA GLY A 28 -20.86 -7.74 1.13
C GLY A 28 -19.44 -8.06 0.64
N ILE A 29 -18.44 -8.05 1.53
CA ILE A 29 -17.06 -8.35 1.20
C ILE A 29 -16.83 -9.85 1.34
N GLU A 30 -16.65 -10.53 0.22
CA GLU A 30 -16.40 -11.98 0.18
C GLU A 30 -14.94 -12.32 0.53
N ASN A 31 -14.74 -13.47 1.19
CA ASN A 31 -13.42 -14.08 1.45
C ASN A 31 -12.37 -13.19 2.14
N CYS A 32 -12.80 -12.21 2.95
CA CYS A 32 -11.90 -11.32 3.67
C CYS A 32 -11.63 -11.81 5.11
N ARG A 33 -10.36 -11.99 5.46
CA ARG A 33 -9.89 -12.32 6.81
C ARG A 33 -9.42 -11.06 7.52
N PHE A 34 -9.41 -11.09 8.85
CA PHE A 34 -8.92 -9.96 9.64
C PHE A 34 -7.46 -9.58 9.31
N TYR A 35 -6.62 -10.58 8.96
CA TYR A 35 -5.24 -10.35 8.53
C TYR A 35 -5.13 -9.56 7.23
N ASP A 36 -6.13 -9.64 6.35
CA ASP A 36 -6.07 -9.01 5.03
C ASP A 36 -6.12 -7.47 5.15
N LEU A 37 -6.64 -6.93 6.26
CA LEU A 37 -6.57 -5.50 6.59
C LEU A 37 -5.12 -4.98 6.67
N ARG A 38 -4.21 -5.81 7.20
CA ARG A 38 -2.77 -5.48 7.27
C ARG A 38 -2.18 -5.37 5.86
N GLY A 39 -2.65 -6.21 4.93
CA GLY A 39 -2.27 -6.13 3.52
C GLY A 39 -2.83 -4.90 2.84
N SER A 40 -4.10 -4.57 3.07
CA SER A 40 -4.68 -3.32 2.56
C SER A 40 -3.91 -2.09 3.03
N TYR A 41 -3.51 -2.04 4.31
CA TYR A 41 -2.67 -0.96 4.83
C TYR A 41 -1.33 -0.85 4.08
N ALA A 42 -0.64 -1.98 3.90
CA ALA A 42 0.63 -2.00 3.17
C ALA A 42 0.45 -1.51 1.71
N THR A 43 -0.52 -2.08 0.99
CA THR A 43 -0.78 -1.74 -0.41
C THR A 43 -1.18 -0.27 -0.58
N ILE A 44 -1.99 0.30 0.31
CA ILE A 44 -2.38 1.72 0.23
C ILE A 44 -1.15 2.63 0.41
N ASN A 45 -0.30 2.36 1.40
CA ASN A 45 0.90 3.18 1.63
C ASN A 45 1.89 3.08 0.47
N LEU A 46 2.14 1.87 -0.05
CA LEU A 46 3.01 1.66 -1.20
C LEU A 46 2.48 2.38 -2.45
N ARG A 47 1.18 2.35 -2.70
CA ARG A 47 0.54 3.07 -3.82
C ARG A 47 0.59 4.59 -3.68
N ASN A 48 0.66 5.10 -2.46
CA ASN A 48 0.84 6.52 -2.20
C ASN A 48 2.30 6.98 -2.35
N GLY A 49 3.21 6.10 -2.78
CA GLY A 49 4.62 6.43 -3.00
C GLY A 49 5.48 6.36 -1.73
N THR A 50 4.97 5.78 -0.64
CA THR A 50 5.78 5.53 0.56
C THR A 50 6.86 4.49 0.28
N GLU A 51 8.06 4.72 0.81
CA GLU A 51 9.18 3.81 0.67
C GLU A 51 8.85 2.41 1.24
N ILE A 52 9.20 1.37 0.48
CA ILE A 52 8.88 -0.02 0.84
C ILE A 52 9.52 -0.43 2.18
N ARG A 53 10.70 0.10 2.49
CA ARG A 53 11.43 -0.16 3.72
C ARG A 53 10.72 0.43 4.93
N ASP A 54 10.21 1.65 4.80
CA ASP A 54 9.43 2.29 5.86
C ASP A 54 8.14 1.52 6.13
N VAL A 55 7.47 1.05 5.08
CA VAL A 55 6.29 0.18 5.20
C VAL A 55 6.66 -1.15 5.87
N ALA A 56 7.78 -1.77 5.51
CA ALA A 56 8.26 -3.01 6.12
C ALA A 56 8.56 -2.85 7.62
N ASP A 57 9.20 -1.74 8.01
CA ASP A 57 9.54 -1.42 9.39
C ASP A 57 8.28 -1.21 10.25
N ILE A 58 7.28 -0.46 9.74
CA ILE A 58 6.00 -0.25 10.42
C ILE A 58 5.25 -1.58 10.62
N LEU A 59 5.31 -2.47 9.62
CA LEU A 59 4.71 -3.79 9.71
C LEU A 59 5.51 -4.72 10.65
N GLY A 60 6.76 -4.39 10.97
CA GLY A 60 7.65 -5.23 11.76
C GLY A 60 8.15 -6.45 10.99
N HIS A 61 8.32 -6.32 9.67
CA HIS A 61 8.94 -7.34 8.84
C HIS A 61 10.46 -7.27 8.97
N LYS A 62 11.09 -8.40 9.31
CA LYS A 62 12.57 -8.49 9.38
C LYS A 62 13.23 -8.35 8.00
N TYR A 63 12.53 -8.77 6.95
CA TYR A 63 13.01 -8.82 5.58
C TYR A 63 12.05 -8.01 4.70
N ILE A 64 12.60 -7.06 3.93
CA ILE A 64 11.84 -6.18 3.03
C ILE A 64 11.14 -7.00 1.95
N GLU A 65 11.78 -8.09 1.53
CA GLU A 65 11.30 -9.05 0.55
C GLU A 65 9.95 -9.67 0.96
N THR A 66 9.64 -9.70 2.26
CA THR A 66 8.31 -10.14 2.74
C THR A 66 7.24 -9.11 2.44
N THR A 67 7.54 -7.82 2.49
CA THR A 67 6.58 -6.76 2.10
C THR A 67 6.44 -6.70 0.58
N GLU A 68 7.55 -6.85 -0.13
CA GLU A 68 7.60 -6.83 -1.60
C GLU A 68 6.76 -7.96 -2.20
N ASN A 69 7.04 -9.21 -1.84
CA ASN A 69 6.37 -10.36 -2.44
C ASN A 69 4.88 -10.48 -2.06
N PHE A 70 4.47 -9.97 -0.90
CA PHE A 70 3.08 -10.09 -0.44
C PHE A 70 2.18 -8.94 -0.90
N TYR A 71 2.72 -7.74 -1.12
CA TYR A 71 1.90 -6.54 -1.30
C TYR A 71 2.21 -5.76 -2.57
N ILE A 72 3.32 -6.06 -3.25
CA ILE A 72 3.64 -5.49 -4.56
C ILE A 72 3.33 -6.53 -5.62
N SER A 73 2.21 -6.34 -6.32
CA SER A 73 1.99 -6.98 -7.62
C SER A 73 2.16 -5.91 -8.71
N SER A 74 3.17 -6.08 -9.55
CA SER A 74 3.31 -5.29 -10.76
C SER A 74 2.31 -5.84 -11.79
N THR A 75 1.20 -5.13 -12.00
CA THR A 75 0.33 -5.38 -13.15
C THR A 75 0.92 -4.67 -14.38
N ASP A 76 0.60 -5.14 -15.58
CA ASP A 76 1.06 -4.48 -16.81
C ASP A 76 0.49 -3.06 -16.98
N GLU A 77 -0.65 -2.77 -16.33
CA GLU A 77 -1.21 -1.42 -16.23
C GLU A 77 -0.30 -0.51 -15.40
N ASN A 78 0.16 -0.97 -14.22
CA ASN A 78 1.08 -0.18 -13.38
C ASN A 78 2.38 0.17 -14.12
N LYS A 79 2.90 -0.72 -14.98
CA LYS A 79 4.12 -0.46 -15.77
C LYS A 79 3.89 0.65 -16.80
N LYS A 80 2.74 0.65 -17.48
CA LYS A 80 2.37 1.69 -18.45
C LYS A 80 2.21 3.05 -17.77
N ASP A 81 1.58 3.09 -16.60
CA ASP A 81 1.41 4.33 -15.84
C ASP A 81 2.76 4.93 -15.42
N VAL A 82 3.71 4.09 -14.98
CA VAL A 82 5.07 4.55 -14.64
C VAL A 82 5.77 5.12 -15.88
N SER A 83 5.69 4.46 -17.04
CA SER A 83 6.25 5.00 -18.29
C SER A 83 5.61 6.33 -18.68
N ASN A 84 4.28 6.46 -18.58
CA ASN A 84 3.57 7.69 -18.93
C ASN A 84 3.95 8.85 -18.00
N VAL A 85 4.09 8.61 -16.69
CA VAL A 85 4.54 9.61 -15.72
C VAL A 85 5.97 10.04 -16.01
N PHE A 86 6.85 9.08 -16.32
CA PHE A 86 8.24 9.36 -16.68
C PHE A 86 8.34 10.20 -17.96
N ASP A 87 7.60 9.83 -19.01
CA ASP A 87 7.56 10.56 -20.27
C ASP A 87 7.01 11.99 -20.07
N SER A 88 5.98 12.14 -19.24
CA SER A 88 5.43 13.47 -18.89
C SER A 88 6.44 14.34 -18.14
N LEU A 89 7.21 13.76 -17.21
CA LEU A 89 8.23 14.50 -16.46
C LEU A 89 9.39 14.91 -17.38
N MET A 90 9.83 14.02 -18.27
CA MET A 90 10.93 14.30 -19.20
C MET A 90 10.56 15.28 -20.30
N SER A 91 9.30 15.32 -20.70
CA SER A 91 8.81 16.22 -21.75
C SER A 91 8.54 17.66 -21.27
N SER A 92 8.29 17.90 -19.98
CA SER A 92 7.74 19.19 -19.53
C SER A 92 8.76 20.30 -19.25
N GLU A 93 10.00 20.00 -18.85
CA GLU A 93 10.97 21.06 -18.48
C GLU A 93 12.11 21.18 -19.48
N THR A 94 12.67 20.07 -19.93
CA THR A 94 13.85 20.10 -20.80
C THR A 94 13.49 20.52 -22.23
N ILE A 95 12.36 20.04 -22.76
CA ILE A 95 11.92 20.31 -24.13
C ILE A 95 11.46 21.77 -24.27
N ASP A 96 10.67 22.27 -23.33
CA ASP A 96 10.20 23.67 -23.34
C ASP A 96 11.35 24.68 -23.25
N ASN A 97 12.40 24.35 -22.48
CA ASN A 97 13.60 25.19 -22.37
C ASN A 97 14.45 25.14 -23.64
N ILE A 98 14.57 23.99 -24.30
CA ILE A 98 15.28 23.86 -25.59
C ILE A 98 14.54 24.64 -26.69
N ILE A 99 13.21 24.49 -26.79
CA ILE A 99 12.39 25.21 -27.78
C ILE A 99 12.50 26.73 -27.58
N LYS A 100 12.47 27.23 -26.33
CA LYS A 100 12.68 28.66 -26.05
C LYS A 100 14.06 29.16 -26.47
N TYR A 101 15.10 28.35 -26.33
CA TYR A 101 16.46 28.72 -26.74
C TYR A 101 16.62 28.77 -28.27
N GLU A 102 15.94 27.90 -29.02
CA GLU A 102 15.97 27.92 -30.49
C GLU A 102 15.19 29.09 -31.11
N ILE A 103 14.16 29.63 -30.44
CA ILE A 103 13.37 30.78 -30.93
C ILE A 103 14.05 32.13 -30.62
N ALA A 104 15.01 32.14 -29.69
CA ALA A 104 15.74 33.35 -29.27
C ALA A 104 16.96 33.69 -30.15
N TYR A 105 17.20 32.91 -31.21
CA TYR A 105 18.24 33.12 -32.24
C TYR A 105 17.61 33.38 -33.60
#